data_AF-A0A7R9PG24-F1
#
_entry.id   AF-A0A7R9PG24-F1
#
_cell.length_a   1.000
_cell.length_b   1.000
_cell.length_c   1.000
_cell.angle_alpha   90.00
_cell.angle_beta   90.00
_cell.angle_gamma   90.00
#
_symmetry.space_group_name_H-M   'P 1'
#
loop_
_entity.id
_entity.type
_entity.pdbx_description
1 polymer ?
#
loop_
_entity_poly.entity_id
_entity_poly.type
_entity_poly.pdbx_seq_one_letter_code
_entity_poly.pdbx_strand_id
1 'polypeptide(L)'
;HHIATVVNSSQGDVDTAVASSAAAFLSWRQLSGHDRAKYLYSLARHLQKNVSLLVQVECLNRGVQTRDPREFDVPAAVRHFYHYAGWAQLIHSDLKGWEPQG
;
A
#
# COMPACT_ATOMS: atom_id res chain seq x y z
N HIS A 1 14.88 22.98 -8.60
CA HIS A 1 14.64 22.85 -7.15
C HIS A 1 15.05 21.46 -6.72
N HIS A 2 15.97 21.36 -5.77
CA HIS A 2 16.31 20.08 -5.14
C HIS A 2 15.27 19.78 -4.05
N ILE A 3 14.61 18.62 -4.10
CA ILE A 3 13.50 18.26 -3.19
C ILE A 3 14.01 17.33 -2.08
N ALA A 4 14.77 16.30 -2.45
CA ALA A 4 15.39 15.36 -1.53
C ALA A 4 16.56 14.64 -2.22
N THR A 5 17.44 14.05 -1.41
CA THR A 5 18.41 13.05 -1.86
C THR A 5 17.86 11.67 -1.55
N VAL A 6 17.81 10.81 -2.56
CA VAL A 6 17.38 9.41 -2.43
C VAL A 6 18.54 8.47 -2.67
N VAL A 7 18.55 7.33 -1.96
CA VAL A 7 19.55 6.28 -2.17
C VAL A 7 19.20 5.53 -3.45
N ASN A 8 20.19 5.28 -4.31
CA ASN A 8 20.06 4.32 -5.40
C ASN A 8 20.37 2.93 -4.84
N SER A 9 19.36 2.07 -4.72
CA SER A 9 19.50 0.75 -4.09
C SER A 9 20.54 -0.12 -4.81
N SER A 10 21.37 -0.80 -4.03
CA SER A 10 22.29 -1.81 -4.49
C SER A 10 21.61 -3.18 -4.62
N GLN A 11 22.27 -4.15 -5.26
CA GLN A 11 21.78 -5.53 -5.27
C GLN A 11 21.62 -6.09 -3.84
N GLY A 12 22.52 -5.75 -2.92
CA GLY A 12 22.43 -6.21 -1.52
C GLY A 12 21.21 -5.65 -0.77
N ASP A 13 20.76 -4.44 -1.10
CA ASP A 13 19.52 -3.88 -0.54
C ASP A 13 18.29 -4.65 -1.05
N VAL A 14 18.30 -5.01 -2.34
CA VAL A 14 17.24 -5.83 -2.96
C VAL A 14 17.19 -7.22 -2.31
N ASP A 15 18.33 -7.87 -2.17
CA ASP A 15 18.42 -9.21 -1.56
C ASP A 15 17.91 -9.18 -0.11
N THR A 16 18.26 -8.12 0.63
CA THR A 16 17.78 -7.91 2.01
C THR A 16 16.26 -7.70 2.05
N ALA A 17 15.70 -6.91 1.13
CA ALA A 17 14.26 -6.66 1.06
C ALA A 17 13.47 -7.95 0.73
N VAL A 18 13.99 -8.77 -0.19
CA VAL A 18 13.38 -10.06 -0.55
C VAL A 18 13.44 -11.04 0.63
N ALA A 19 14.60 -11.15 1.29
CA ALA A 19 14.76 -12.03 2.46
C ALA A 19 13.82 -11.64 3.61
N SER A 20 13.69 -10.33 3.88
CA SER A 20 12.75 -9.81 4.88
C SER A 20 11.30 -10.11 4.53
N SER A 21 10.92 -9.93 3.26
CA SER A 21 9.57 -10.23 2.77
C SER A 21 9.23 -11.71 2.92
N ALA A 22 10.15 -12.60 2.51
CA ALA A 22 9.98 -14.05 2.64
C ALA A 22 9.84 -14.50 4.10
N ALA A 23 10.60 -13.89 5.02
CA ALA A 23 10.48 -14.18 6.46
C ALA A 23 9.13 -13.71 7.03
N ALA A 24 8.67 -12.51 6.66
CA ALA A 24 7.40 -11.94 7.12
C ALA A 24 6.18 -12.63 6.51
N PHE A 25 6.30 -13.22 5.31
CA PHE A 25 5.20 -13.92 4.64
C PHE A 25 4.60 -15.03 5.50
N LEU A 26 5.42 -15.76 6.26
CA LEU A 26 4.96 -16.87 7.10
C LEU A 26 3.95 -16.42 8.18
N SER A 27 4.19 -15.28 8.82
CA SER A 27 3.25 -14.73 9.80
C SER A 27 2.06 -14.06 9.11
N TRP A 28 2.29 -13.37 7.99
CA TRP A 28 1.24 -12.72 7.21
C TRP A 28 0.20 -13.69 6.64
N ARG A 29 0.64 -14.83 6.08
CA ARG A 29 -0.25 -15.85 5.51
C ARG A 29 -1.14 -16.52 6.55
N GLN A 30 -0.68 -16.60 7.80
CA GLN A 30 -1.42 -17.22 8.90
C GLN A 30 -2.51 -16.31 9.48
N LEU A 31 -2.46 -15.00 9.20
CA LEU A 31 -3.52 -14.10 9.61
C LEU A 31 -4.87 -14.53 9.04
N SER A 32 -5.93 -14.29 9.80
CA SER A 32 -7.28 -14.43 9.28
C SER A 32 -7.52 -13.39 8.17
N GLY A 33 -8.47 -13.67 7.27
CA GLY A 33 -8.93 -12.67 6.30
C GLY A 33 -9.35 -11.35 6.97
N HIS A 34 -9.99 -11.45 8.14
CA HIS A 34 -10.40 -10.31 8.96
C HIS A 34 -9.21 -9.49 9.47
N ASP A 35 -8.14 -10.13 9.95
CA ASP A 35 -6.98 -9.39 10.46
C ASP A 35 -6.21 -8.70 9.33
N ARG A 36 -6.07 -9.37 8.16
CA ARG A 36 -5.54 -8.70 6.96
C ARG A 36 -6.40 -7.51 6.55
N ALA A 37 -7.72 -7.64 6.59
CA ALA A 37 -8.64 -6.56 6.30
C ALA A 37 -8.44 -5.35 7.24
N LYS A 38 -8.17 -5.56 8.53
CA LYS A 38 -7.87 -4.47 9.48
C LYS A 38 -6.63 -3.68 9.07
N TYR A 39 -5.55 -4.35 8.67
CA TYR A 39 -4.33 -3.66 8.21
C TYR A 39 -4.61 -2.82 6.96
N LEU A 40 -5.28 -3.39 5.95
CA LEU A 40 -5.61 -2.68 4.71
C LEU A 40 -6.58 -1.51 4.95
N TYR A 41 -7.58 -1.71 5.81
CA TYR A 41 -8.50 -0.64 6.22
C TYR A 41 -7.77 0.48 6.97
N SER A 42 -6.84 0.12 7.87
CA SER A 42 -6.01 1.09 8.59
C SER A 42 -5.14 1.90 7.63
N LEU A 43 -4.52 1.27 6.62
CA LEU A 43 -3.77 1.97 5.58
C LEU A 43 -4.65 2.97 4.82
N ALA A 44 -5.85 2.55 4.39
CA ALA A 44 -6.81 3.45 3.73
C ALA A 44 -7.13 4.67 4.61
N ARG A 45 -7.36 4.47 5.90
CA ARG A 45 -7.63 5.54 6.87
C ARG A 45 -6.44 6.49 7.05
N HIS A 46 -5.21 5.97 7.07
CA HIS A 46 -4.01 6.80 7.17
C HIS A 46 -3.79 7.61 5.89
N LEU A 47 -4.00 7.03 4.71
CA LEU A 47 -3.95 7.76 3.45
C LEU A 47 -5.01 8.88 3.42
N GLN A 48 -6.25 8.56 3.79
CA GLN A 48 -7.36 9.53 3.83
C GLN A 48 -7.10 10.66 4.83
N LYS A 49 -6.51 10.36 5.99
CA LYS A 49 -6.13 11.37 6.99
C LYS A 49 -5.04 12.32 6.48
N ASN A 50 -4.15 11.84 5.62
CA ASN A 50 -2.97 12.57 5.15
C ASN A 50 -3.08 13.06 3.70
N VAL A 51 -4.29 13.18 3.14
CA VAL A 51 -4.51 13.59 1.74
C VAL A 51 -3.76 14.86 1.39
N SER A 52 -3.85 15.90 2.22
CA SER A 52 -3.19 17.19 1.95
C SER A 52 -1.67 17.07 1.85
N LEU A 53 -1.05 16.20 2.65
CA LEU A 53 0.40 15.95 2.59
C LEU A 53 0.77 15.17 1.32
N LEU A 54 0.03 14.10 1.02
CA LEU A 54 0.29 13.24 -0.14
C LEU A 54 0.15 14.02 -1.45
N VAL A 55 -0.87 14.87 -1.57
CA VAL A 55 -1.05 15.74 -2.74
C VAL A 55 0.14 16.69 -2.92
N GLN A 56 0.63 17.30 -1.84
CA GLN A 56 1.78 18.20 -1.91
C GLN A 56 3.05 17.47 -2.35
N VAL A 57 3.32 16.30 -1.79
CA VAL A 57 4.47 15.47 -2.17
C VAL A 57 4.38 15.06 -3.63
N GLU A 58 3.22 14.63 -4.11
CA GLU A 58 3.01 14.26 -5.53
C GLU A 58 3.23 15.44 -6.48
N CYS A 59 2.72 16.63 -6.13
CA CYS A 59 2.92 17.83 -6.94
C CYS A 59 4.40 18.23 -7.00
N LEU A 60 5.10 18.19 -5.86
CA LEU A 60 6.53 18.50 -5.80
C LEU A 60 7.34 17.49 -6.62
N ASN A 61 7.05 16.20 -6.48
CA ASN A 61 7.82 15.14 -7.11
C ASN A 61 7.62 15.07 -8.62
N ARG A 62 6.39 15.19 -9.11
CA ARG A 62 6.05 15.01 -10.54
C ARG A 62 5.89 16.32 -11.32
N GLY A 63 5.77 17.45 -10.63
CA GLY A 63 5.47 18.74 -11.27
C GLY A 63 4.04 18.87 -11.82
N VAL A 64 3.11 18.04 -11.35
CA VAL A 64 1.70 18.06 -11.76
C VAL A 64 0.90 19.12 -11.01
N GLN A 65 -0.23 19.53 -11.58
CA GLN A 65 -1.14 20.45 -10.91
C GLN A 65 -1.83 19.76 -9.73
N THR A 66 -2.03 20.49 -8.63
CA THR A 66 -2.70 20.01 -7.41
C THR A 66 -4.04 19.32 -7.66
N ARG A 67 -4.78 19.74 -8.68
CA ARG A 67 -6.05 19.13 -9.07
C ARG A 67 -5.90 17.63 -9.34
N ASP A 68 -4.86 17.22 -10.07
CA ASP A 68 -4.72 15.85 -10.53
C ASP A 68 -4.50 14.85 -9.36
N PRO A 69 -3.48 15.00 -8.49
CA PRO A 69 -3.34 14.11 -7.35
C PRO A 69 -4.49 14.18 -6.35
N ARG A 70 -5.13 15.35 -6.23
CA ARG A 70 -6.23 15.57 -5.27
C ARG A 70 -7.54 14.93 -5.70
N GLU A 71 -7.84 14.93 -6.99
CA GLU A 71 -9.11 14.41 -7.54
C GLU A 71 -8.98 12.95 -7.98
N PHE A 72 -7.80 12.53 -8.44
CA PHE A 72 -7.59 11.21 -9.03
C PHE A 72 -6.65 10.34 -8.20
N ASP A 73 -5.37 10.68 -8.10
CA ASP A 73 -4.35 9.75 -7.59
C ASP A 73 -4.60 9.33 -6.13
N VAL A 74 -4.66 10.30 -5.21
CA VAL A 74 -4.81 10.02 -3.78
C VAL A 74 -6.17 9.38 -3.46
N PRO A 75 -7.31 9.89 -3.99
CA PRO A 75 -8.58 9.21 -3.82
C PRO A 75 -8.61 7.80 -4.40
N ALA A 76 -7.96 7.56 -5.54
CA ALA A 76 -7.85 6.22 -6.10
C ALA A 76 -7.06 5.30 -5.18
N ALA A 77 -5.92 5.72 -4.65
CA ALA A 77 -5.16 4.93 -3.67
C ALA A 77 -5.98 4.57 -2.44
N VAL A 78 -6.70 5.55 -1.84
CA VAL A 78 -7.59 5.30 -0.69
C VAL A 78 -8.66 4.27 -1.03
N ARG A 79 -9.33 4.40 -2.18
CA ARG A 79 -10.37 3.45 -2.62
C ARG A 79 -9.81 2.06 -2.86
N HIS A 80 -8.63 1.92 -3.44
CA HIS A 80 -7.98 0.63 -3.65
C HIS A 80 -7.80 -0.12 -2.32
N PHE A 81 -7.24 0.54 -1.31
CA PHE A 81 -7.04 -0.10 0.00
C PHE A 81 -8.36 -0.47 0.69
N TYR A 82 -9.38 0.39 0.63
CA TYR A 82 -10.70 0.02 1.16
C TYR A 82 -11.32 -1.17 0.42
N HIS A 83 -11.23 -1.19 -0.90
CA HIS A 83 -11.77 -2.27 -1.71
C HIS A 83 -11.12 -3.61 -1.37
N TYR A 84 -9.79 -3.66 -1.34
CA TYR A 84 -9.05 -4.89 -1.03
C TYR A 84 -9.13 -5.29 0.45
N ALA A 85 -9.40 -4.36 1.37
CA ALA A 85 -9.78 -4.72 2.74
C ALA A 85 -11.06 -5.58 2.76
N GLY A 86 -12.06 -5.22 1.95
CA GLY A 86 -13.26 -6.04 1.77
C GLY A 86 -12.96 -7.42 1.19
N TRP A 87 -12.11 -7.50 0.18
CA TRP A 87 -11.72 -8.79 -0.40
C TRP A 87 -10.96 -9.68 0.58
N ALA A 88 -10.05 -9.10 1.37
CA ALA A 88 -9.36 -9.82 2.43
C ALA A 88 -10.34 -10.40 3.45
N GLN A 89 -11.37 -9.64 3.84
CA GLN A 89 -12.43 -10.11 4.76
C GLN A 89 -13.20 -11.31 4.20
N LEU A 90 -13.44 -11.35 2.89
CA LEU A 90 -14.26 -12.35 2.22
C LEU A 90 -13.47 -13.56 1.67
N ILE A 91 -12.16 -13.62 1.91
CA ILE A 91 -11.28 -14.60 1.27
C ILE A 91 -11.69 -16.05 1.52
N HIS A 92 -12.20 -16.36 2.71
CA HIS A 92 -12.60 -17.72 3.07
C HIS A 92 -14.06 -18.04 2.71
N SER A 93 -14.90 -17.04 2.44
CA SER A 93 -16.31 -17.22 2.06
C SER A 93 -16.48 -17.27 0.54
N ASP A 94 -16.03 -16.22 -0.15
CA ASP A 94 -16.39 -15.94 -1.53
C ASP A 94 -15.24 -16.17 -2.51
N LEU A 95 -13.99 -16.24 -2.01
CA LEU A 95 -12.78 -16.50 -2.80
C LEU A 95 -12.20 -17.89 -2.49
N LYS A 96 -13.06 -18.91 -2.49
CA LYS A 96 -12.63 -20.29 -2.18
C LYS A 96 -11.53 -20.76 -3.14
N GLY A 97 -10.48 -21.36 -2.59
CA GLY A 97 -9.32 -21.85 -3.34
C GLY A 97 -8.26 -20.78 -3.64
N TRP A 98 -8.47 -19.53 -3.25
CA TRP A 98 -7.44 -18.50 -3.35
C TRP A 98 -6.48 -18.62 -2.18
N GLU A 99 -5.20 -18.81 -2.49
CA GLU A 99 -4.14 -18.90 -1.50
C GLU A 99 -3.07 -17.82 -1.72
N PRO A 100 -2.48 -17.27 -0.64
CA PRO A 100 -1.33 -16.38 -0.75
C PRO A 100 -0.15 -17.08 -1.45
N GLN A 101 0.46 -16.43 -2.44
CA GLN A 101 1.50 -17.03 -3.29
C GLN A 101 2.94 -16.77 -2.81
N GLY A 102 3.16 -15.74 -1.99
CA GLY A 102 4.47 -15.34 -1.48
C GLY A 102 4.40 -14.03 -0.72
#